data_AF-M4TEC5-F1
#
_entry.id   AF-M4TEC5-F1
#
_cell.length_a   1.000
_cell.length_b   1.000
_cell.length_c   1.000
_cell.angle_alpha   90.00
_cell.angle_beta   90.00
_cell.angle_gamma   90.00
#
_symmetry.space_group_name_H-M   'P 1'
#
loop_
_entity.id
_entity.type
_entity.pdbx_description
1 polymer ?
#
loop_
_entity_poly.entity_id
_entity_poly.type
_entity_poly.pdbx_seq_one_letter_code
_entity_poly.pdbx_strand_id
1 'polypeptide(L)'
;LANVLSAGVQTTVSDPRLMVSYEPNYVPVVAPKMPPLPPDQVIAVLQTSIKLDILEGNIGYLRIDHILGEEVVDKVGSLLLDLVWNKILPTSALIFDLRYTSSGDISGIPYIVSYFTDSESPIHIDTVYDRPSNTSTKLSSISVLLGERYNITKPLIILTSKNTKGIAEDVAYCLQNLERATIVGEKTAGGSVKVDKIKVGDTDFYVTVPTAKSINPITGSTWEVTG
;
A
#
# COMPACT_ATOMS: atom_id res chain seq x y z
N LEU A 1 4.34 12.41 -33.42
CA LEU A 1 5.26 11.28 -33.12
C LEU A 1 4.89 10.56 -31.83
N ALA A 2 4.87 11.22 -30.67
CA ALA A 2 4.55 10.61 -29.36
C ALA A 2 3.29 9.71 -29.37
N ASN A 3 2.16 10.23 -29.89
CA ASN A 3 0.91 9.44 -29.99
C ASN A 3 1.04 8.19 -30.87
N VAL A 4 1.82 8.27 -31.96
CA VAL A 4 2.04 7.14 -32.88
C VAL A 4 2.89 6.06 -32.21
N LEU A 5 3.95 6.48 -31.50
CA LEU A 5 4.80 5.56 -30.74
C LEU A 5 4.03 4.89 -29.60
N SER A 6 3.23 5.66 -28.87
CA SER A 6 2.34 5.14 -27.82
C SER A 6 1.33 4.14 -28.39
N ALA A 7 0.66 4.46 -29.51
CA ALA A 7 -0.27 3.51 -30.14
C ALA A 7 0.44 2.23 -30.63
N GLY A 8 1.61 2.36 -31.26
CA GLY A 8 2.38 1.21 -31.76
C GLY A 8 2.92 0.30 -30.66
N VAL A 9 3.33 0.86 -29.51
CA VAL A 9 3.77 0.03 -28.39
C VAL A 9 2.60 -0.69 -27.71
N GLN A 10 1.42 -0.05 -27.65
CA GLN A 10 0.22 -0.70 -27.11
C GLN A 10 -0.17 -1.95 -27.91
N THR A 11 -0.07 -1.93 -29.25
CA THR A 11 -0.34 -3.11 -30.09
C THR A 11 0.69 -4.24 -29.95
N THR A 12 1.82 -3.97 -29.30
CA THR A 12 2.92 -4.92 -29.15
C THR A 12 3.02 -5.49 -27.73
N VAL A 13 2.94 -4.61 -26.72
CA VAL A 13 3.17 -4.95 -25.30
C VAL A 13 1.84 -5.08 -24.54
N SER A 14 0.77 -4.43 -25.00
CA SER A 14 -0.55 -4.42 -24.35
C SER A 14 -0.54 -3.98 -22.87
N ASP A 15 0.44 -3.17 -22.44
CA ASP A 15 0.49 -2.59 -21.10
C ASP A 15 0.10 -1.10 -21.17
N PRO A 16 -1.10 -0.72 -20.69
CA PRO A 16 -1.62 0.65 -20.81
C PRO A 16 -0.79 1.69 -20.04
N ARG A 17 0.12 1.26 -19.16
CA ARG A 17 0.99 2.14 -18.38
C ARG A 17 2.20 2.63 -19.17
N LEU A 18 2.55 1.96 -20.27
CA LEU A 18 3.67 2.31 -21.14
C LEU A 18 3.25 3.38 -22.15
N MET A 19 3.83 4.57 -22.04
CA MET A 19 3.48 5.72 -22.87
C MET A 19 4.71 6.56 -23.24
N VAL A 20 4.70 7.10 -24.46
CA VAL A 20 5.63 8.13 -24.92
C VAL A 20 4.91 9.48 -24.97
N SER A 21 5.49 10.50 -24.37
CA SER A 21 4.96 11.87 -24.35
C SER A 21 5.99 12.88 -24.88
N TYR A 22 5.52 14.05 -25.33
CA TYR A 22 6.33 15.21 -25.69
C TYR A 22 5.93 16.37 -24.78
N GLU A 23 6.84 16.83 -23.91
CA GLU A 23 6.56 17.74 -22.81
C GLU A 23 7.66 18.83 -22.69
N PRO A 24 7.67 19.86 -23.55
CA PRO A 24 8.78 20.83 -23.66
C PRO A 24 8.96 21.75 -22.45
N ASN A 25 7.95 21.84 -21.58
CA ASN A 25 7.99 22.65 -20.37
C ASN A 25 7.80 21.78 -19.11
N TYR A 26 8.09 20.48 -19.19
CA TYR A 26 7.94 19.60 -18.04
C TYR A 26 8.97 19.92 -16.97
N VAL A 27 8.48 20.36 -15.82
CA VAL A 27 9.25 20.45 -14.60
C VAL A 27 8.82 19.30 -13.70
N PRO A 28 9.71 18.33 -13.39
CA PRO A 28 9.38 17.26 -12.46
C PRO A 28 8.90 17.85 -11.14
N VAL A 29 7.78 17.35 -10.64
CA VAL A 29 7.35 17.65 -9.27
C VAL A 29 8.33 16.94 -8.34
N VAL A 30 9.31 17.68 -7.84
CA VAL A 30 10.18 17.21 -6.78
C VAL A 30 9.42 17.42 -5.48
N ALA A 31 9.08 16.33 -4.80
CA ALA A 31 8.47 16.43 -3.48
C ALA A 31 9.40 17.28 -2.58
N PRO A 32 8.89 18.33 -1.94
CA PRO A 32 9.71 19.16 -1.08
C PRO A 32 10.31 18.27 0.02
N LYS A 33 11.63 18.34 0.19
CA LYS A 33 12.29 17.74 1.37
C LYS A 33 11.87 18.56 2.58
N MET A 34 10.77 18.17 3.21
CA MET A 34 10.36 18.76 4.48
C MET A 34 11.22 18.17 5.59
N PRO A 35 11.64 18.98 6.60
CA PRO A 35 12.21 18.42 7.80
C PRO A 35 11.20 17.44 8.44
N PRO A 36 11.66 16.46 9.23
CA PRO A 36 10.77 15.60 9.98
C PRO A 36 9.79 16.46 10.78
N LEU A 37 8.50 16.15 10.69
CA LEU A 37 7.49 16.86 11.46
C LEU A 37 7.77 16.68 12.96
N PRO A 38 7.62 17.75 13.77
CA PRO A 38 7.59 17.63 15.22
C PRO A 38 6.56 16.58 15.67
N PRO A 39 6.79 15.86 16.78
CA PRO A 39 5.91 14.79 17.23
C PRO A 39 4.43 15.21 17.29
N ASP A 40 4.12 16.38 17.85
CA ASP A 40 2.76 16.93 17.95
C ASP A 40 2.06 17.13 16.59
N GLN A 41 2.81 17.50 15.56
CA GLN A 41 2.25 17.64 14.20
C GLN A 41 2.00 16.27 13.55
N VAL A 42 2.88 15.29 13.80
CA VAL A 42 2.63 13.91 13.37
C VAL A 42 1.34 13.39 14.00
N ILE A 43 1.12 13.68 15.29
CA ILE A 43 -0.12 13.30 16.00
C ILE A 43 -1.35 13.91 15.34
N ALA A 44 -1.33 15.20 15.02
CA ALA A 44 -2.46 15.88 14.39
C ALA A 44 -2.79 15.28 13.00
N VAL A 45 -1.75 14.94 12.22
CA VAL A 45 -1.94 14.24 10.94
C VAL A 45 -2.55 12.86 11.17
N LEU A 46 -2.02 12.07 12.11
CA LEU A 46 -2.57 10.75 12.42
C LEU A 46 -4.03 10.80 12.88
N GLN A 47 -4.40 11.79 13.70
CA GLN A 47 -5.78 11.97 14.18
C GLN A 47 -6.76 12.35 13.06
N THR A 48 -6.28 12.97 11.98
CA THR A 48 -7.12 13.34 10.83
C THR A 48 -7.17 12.25 9.76
N SER A 49 -6.12 11.41 9.66
CA SER A 49 -6.03 10.31 8.71
C SER A 49 -6.53 8.97 9.24
N ILE A 50 -6.83 8.86 10.53
CA ILE A 50 -7.33 7.65 11.17
C ILE A 50 -8.69 7.94 11.79
N LYS A 51 -9.69 7.11 11.46
CA LYS A 51 -10.97 7.09 12.16
C LYS A 51 -11.13 5.78 12.91
N LEU A 52 -11.44 5.89 14.19
CA LEU A 52 -11.63 4.77 15.10
C LEU A 52 -13.05 4.80 15.67
N ASP A 53 -13.72 3.66 15.69
CA ASP A 53 -15.01 3.48 16.34
C ASP A 53 -15.17 2.04 16.88
N ILE A 54 -16.08 1.84 17.83
CA ILE A 54 -16.55 0.52 18.27
C ILE A 54 -18.05 0.48 18.01
N LEU A 55 -18.43 -0.26 16.97
CA LEU A 55 -19.80 -0.39 16.53
C LEU A 55 -20.60 -1.31 17.47
N GLU A 56 -21.92 -1.25 17.34
CA GLU A 56 -22.84 -2.16 18.03
C GLU A 56 -22.42 -3.63 17.81
N GLY A 57 -22.49 -4.44 18.88
CA GLY A 57 -22.02 -5.83 18.85
C GLY A 57 -20.51 -6.00 19.11
N ASN A 58 -19.82 -4.97 19.60
CA ASN A 58 -18.38 -4.98 19.92
C ASN A 58 -17.50 -5.18 18.66
N ILE A 59 -17.91 -4.61 17.54
CA ILE A 59 -17.16 -4.68 16.28
C ILE A 59 -16.26 -3.45 16.17
N GLY A 60 -14.95 -3.66 16.10
CA GLY A 60 -14.01 -2.60 15.84
C GLY A 60 -14.17 -2.05 14.43
N TYR A 61 -14.11 -0.73 14.28
CA TYR A 61 -13.99 -0.06 13.00
C TYR A 61 -12.72 0.78 13.00
N LEU A 62 -11.82 0.49 12.07
CA LEU A 62 -10.59 1.22 11.87
C LEU A 62 -10.50 1.64 10.40
N ARG A 63 -10.49 2.94 10.15
CA ARG A 63 -10.18 3.51 8.83
C ARG A 63 -8.81 4.16 8.87
N ILE A 64 -8.03 3.95 7.83
CA ILE A 64 -6.78 4.66 7.58
C ILE A 64 -6.77 5.23 6.16
N ASP A 65 -6.33 6.47 6.00
CA ASP A 65 -6.29 7.12 4.69
C ASP A 65 -4.87 7.07 4.06
N HIS A 66 -3.89 6.59 4.82
CA HIS A 66 -2.50 6.44 4.39
C HIS A 66 -1.82 5.23 5.07
N ILE A 67 -1.01 4.47 4.33
CA ILE A 67 -0.16 3.40 4.90
C ILE A 67 1.18 3.99 5.35
N LEU A 68 1.41 4.04 6.66
CA LEU A 68 2.67 4.55 7.23
C LEU A 68 3.84 3.61 6.94
N GLY A 69 4.99 4.17 6.56
CA GLY A 69 6.23 3.42 6.41
C GLY A 69 6.95 3.15 7.73
N GLU A 70 7.92 2.25 7.68
CA GLU A 70 8.75 1.80 8.80
C GLU A 70 9.32 2.96 9.63
N GLU A 71 9.96 3.94 8.99
CA GLU A 71 10.58 5.08 9.70
C GLU A 71 9.57 5.90 10.53
N VAL A 72 8.33 6.02 10.03
CA VAL A 72 7.26 6.76 10.73
C VAL A 72 6.71 5.90 11.85
N VAL A 73 6.48 4.60 11.59
CA VAL A 73 6.00 3.64 12.59
C VAL A 73 6.97 3.54 13.76
N ASP A 74 8.29 3.54 13.53
CA ASP A 74 9.29 3.48 14.59
C ASP A 74 9.25 4.70 15.52
N LYS A 75 8.88 5.87 15.00
CA LYS A 75 8.81 7.12 15.78
C LYS A 75 7.50 7.26 16.56
N VAL A 76 6.39 6.76 16.03
CA VAL A 76 5.04 6.98 16.59
C VAL A 76 4.28 5.71 16.99
N GLY A 77 4.93 4.55 16.89
CA GLY A 77 4.31 3.24 17.10
C GLY A 77 3.70 3.09 18.50
N SER A 78 4.41 3.53 19.55
CA SER A 78 3.90 3.48 20.93
C SER A 78 2.60 4.28 21.07
N LEU A 79 2.53 5.46 20.45
CA LEU A 79 1.34 6.28 20.47
C LEU A 79 0.19 5.65 19.67
N LEU A 80 0.48 5.05 18.51
CA LEU A 80 -0.52 4.32 17.73
C LEU A 80 -1.10 3.15 18.53
N LEU A 81 -0.30 2.48 19.37
CA LEU A 81 -0.81 1.45 20.26
C LEU A 81 -1.82 2.02 21.25
N ASP A 82 -1.45 3.08 21.97
CA ASP A 82 -2.30 3.66 23.01
C ASP A 82 -3.57 4.31 22.46
N LEU A 83 -3.45 5.02 21.34
CA LEU A 83 -4.56 5.79 20.78
C LEU A 83 -5.50 4.97 19.90
N VAL A 84 -4.99 3.91 19.26
CA VAL A 84 -5.71 3.14 18.25
C VAL A 84 -5.77 1.66 18.61
N TRP A 85 -4.63 0.98 18.67
CA TRP A 85 -4.60 -0.47 18.67
C TRP A 85 -5.20 -1.10 19.92
N ASN A 86 -4.84 -0.59 21.10
CA ASN A 86 -5.30 -1.11 22.39
C ASN A 86 -6.83 -0.98 22.57
N LYS A 87 -7.49 -0.08 21.82
CA LYS A 87 -8.95 0.08 21.81
C LYS A 87 -9.64 -0.92 20.88
N ILE A 88 -8.98 -1.33 19.79
CA ILE A 88 -9.48 -2.33 18.85
C ILE A 88 -9.25 -3.75 19.35
N LEU A 89 -8.14 -4.00 20.04
CA LEU A 89 -7.74 -5.33 20.49
C LEU A 89 -8.84 -6.15 21.22
N PRO A 90 -9.66 -5.57 22.14
CA PRO A 90 -10.70 -6.33 22.83
C PRO A 90 -11.99 -6.58 22.00
N THR A 91 -12.12 -6.02 20.80
CA THR A 91 -13.30 -6.19 19.94
C THR A 91 -13.47 -7.65 19.49
N SER A 92 -14.70 -8.07 19.15
CA SER A 92 -14.99 -9.44 18.70
C SER A 92 -14.68 -9.67 17.22
N ALA A 93 -14.70 -8.60 16.42
CA ALA A 93 -14.38 -8.58 14.99
C ALA A 93 -13.86 -7.18 14.59
N LEU A 94 -13.19 -7.09 13.44
CA LEU A 94 -12.67 -5.82 12.93
C LEU A 94 -13.10 -5.57 11.49
N ILE A 95 -13.61 -4.37 11.24
CA ILE A 95 -13.76 -3.76 9.92
C ILE A 95 -12.58 -2.82 9.71
N PHE A 96 -11.73 -3.15 8.74
CA PHE A 96 -10.59 -2.35 8.33
C PHE A 96 -10.91 -1.63 7.02
N ASP A 97 -11.20 -0.35 7.10
CA ASP A 97 -11.73 0.45 6.01
C ASP A 97 -10.61 1.12 5.21
N LEU A 98 -10.38 0.62 3.99
CA LEU A 98 -9.41 1.14 3.04
C LEU A 98 -10.06 1.88 1.86
N ARG A 99 -11.37 2.18 1.94
CA ARG A 99 -12.12 2.80 0.83
C ARG A 99 -11.57 4.16 0.40
N TYR A 100 -10.82 4.83 1.27
CA TYR A 100 -10.27 6.17 1.06
C TYR A 100 -8.74 6.18 0.99
N THR A 101 -8.09 5.01 1.05
CA THR A 101 -6.64 4.88 1.09
C THR A 101 -6.07 4.84 -0.31
N SER A 102 -5.45 5.94 -0.74
CA SER A 102 -4.86 6.07 -2.08
C SER A 102 -3.36 6.38 -2.05
N SER A 103 -2.75 6.30 -0.88
CA SER A 103 -1.34 6.62 -0.66
C SER A 103 -0.76 5.76 0.45
N GLY A 104 0.55 5.56 0.42
CA GLY A 104 1.22 4.73 1.41
C GLY A 104 2.65 4.41 1.04
N ASP A 105 3.39 3.93 2.03
CA ASP A 105 4.74 3.42 1.88
C ASP A 105 4.75 1.89 1.97
N ILE A 106 5.45 1.25 1.04
CA ILE A 106 5.51 -0.21 0.94
C ILE A 106 6.14 -0.87 2.19
N SER A 107 7.04 -0.17 2.87
CA SER A 107 7.65 -0.64 4.13
C SER A 107 6.62 -0.81 5.26
N GLY A 108 5.42 -0.24 5.12
CA GLY A 108 4.32 -0.42 6.07
C GLY A 108 3.58 -1.76 5.97
N ILE A 109 3.66 -2.45 4.82
CA ILE A 109 2.94 -3.72 4.61
C ILE A 109 3.31 -4.77 5.66
N PRO A 110 4.61 -5.05 5.93
CA PRO A 110 5.02 -5.97 7.00
C PRO A 110 4.36 -5.69 8.34
N TYR A 111 4.25 -4.43 8.76
CA TYR A 111 3.66 -4.07 10.04
C TYR A 111 2.17 -4.43 10.08
N ILE A 112 1.39 -4.00 9.09
CA ILE A 112 -0.07 -4.25 9.06
C ILE A 112 -0.35 -5.75 9.02
N VAL A 113 0.28 -6.48 8.09
CA VAL A 113 0.03 -7.91 7.93
C VAL A 113 0.42 -8.67 9.20
N SER A 114 1.52 -8.28 9.84
CA SER A 114 1.97 -8.93 11.07
C SER A 114 0.95 -8.82 12.20
N TYR A 115 0.36 -7.66 12.47
CA TYR A 115 -0.68 -7.53 13.52
C TYR A 115 -1.90 -8.45 13.30
N PHE A 116 -1.99 -9.04 12.11
CA PHE A 116 -3.09 -9.82 11.60
C PHE A 116 -2.74 -11.28 11.32
N THR A 117 -1.51 -11.71 11.59
CA THR A 117 -1.06 -13.09 11.36
C THR A 117 -0.29 -13.61 12.55
N ASP A 118 -0.11 -14.93 12.61
CA ASP A 118 0.68 -15.57 13.66
C ASP A 118 2.17 -15.18 13.61
N SER A 119 2.85 -15.29 14.75
CA SER A 119 4.29 -15.16 14.95
C SER A 119 5.08 -16.46 14.78
N GLU A 120 4.45 -17.63 14.77
CA GLU A 120 5.15 -18.92 14.78
C GLU A 120 6.11 -19.11 13.59
N SER A 121 5.79 -18.53 12.43
CA SER A 121 6.67 -18.59 11.26
C SER A 121 6.59 -17.30 10.43
N PRO A 122 7.73 -16.75 9.97
CA PRO A 122 7.73 -15.60 9.07
C PRO A 122 6.98 -15.93 7.78
N ILE A 123 5.93 -15.17 7.52
CA ILE A 123 5.14 -15.25 6.29
C ILE A 123 5.87 -14.46 5.22
N HIS A 124 6.04 -15.05 4.04
CA HIS A 124 6.42 -14.30 2.85
C HIS A 124 5.17 -13.56 2.37
N ILE A 125 5.14 -12.25 2.55
CA ILE A 125 3.97 -11.43 2.25
C ILE A 125 3.92 -11.10 0.76
N ASP A 126 5.00 -10.54 0.23
CA ASP A 126 5.12 -10.17 -1.18
C ASP A 126 6.59 -10.15 -1.64
N THR A 127 6.82 -10.13 -2.95
CA THR A 127 8.12 -9.83 -3.57
C THR A 127 7.98 -8.69 -4.56
N VAL A 128 8.73 -7.61 -4.36
CA VAL A 128 8.82 -6.55 -5.36
C VAL A 128 10.09 -6.68 -6.18
N TYR A 129 9.94 -6.83 -7.49
CA TYR A 129 11.05 -6.77 -8.43
C TYR A 129 11.19 -5.36 -9.01
N ASP A 130 12.34 -4.71 -8.82
CA ASP A 130 12.72 -3.44 -9.46
C ASP A 130 13.69 -3.72 -10.62
N ARG A 131 13.26 -3.35 -11.84
CA ARG A 131 13.97 -3.63 -13.08
C ARG A 131 15.22 -2.76 -13.27
N PRO A 132 15.21 -1.44 -12.97
CA PRO A 132 16.41 -0.61 -13.03
C PRO A 132 17.57 -1.10 -12.17
N SER A 133 17.34 -1.42 -10.89
CA SER A 133 18.37 -1.98 -10.01
C SER A 133 18.61 -3.47 -10.23
N ASN A 134 17.68 -4.15 -10.91
CA ASN A 134 17.65 -5.59 -11.10
C ASN A 134 17.67 -6.36 -9.76
N THR A 135 16.86 -5.89 -8.81
CA THR A 135 16.78 -6.47 -7.46
C THR A 135 15.36 -6.90 -7.13
N SER A 136 15.24 -7.99 -6.37
CA SER A 136 13.98 -8.41 -5.76
C SER A 136 14.03 -8.17 -4.25
N THR A 137 13.09 -7.39 -3.74
CA THR A 137 12.92 -7.11 -2.31
C THR A 137 11.79 -7.99 -1.79
N LYS A 138 12.10 -8.83 -0.79
CA LYS A 138 11.12 -9.67 -0.11
C LYS A 138 10.50 -8.92 1.06
N LEU A 139 9.18 -8.87 1.11
CA LEU A 139 8.43 -8.41 2.28
C LEU A 139 8.03 -9.63 3.13
N SER A 140 8.38 -9.62 4.42
CA SER A 140 8.10 -10.73 5.34
C SER A 140 7.41 -10.23 6.60
N SER A 141 6.62 -11.08 7.25
CA SER A 141 6.05 -10.73 8.56
C SER A 141 7.13 -10.58 9.62
N ILE A 142 6.88 -9.69 10.57
CA ILE A 142 7.72 -9.36 11.70
C ILE A 142 7.35 -10.28 12.85
N SER A 143 8.32 -10.96 13.46
CA SER A 143 8.08 -11.94 14.53
C SER A 143 7.75 -11.28 15.88
N VAL A 144 8.44 -10.19 16.23
CA VAL A 144 8.24 -9.45 17.48
C VAL A 144 7.66 -8.08 17.17
N LEU A 145 6.42 -7.84 17.60
CA LEU A 145 5.73 -6.56 17.46
C LEU A 145 5.78 -5.77 18.77
N LEU A 146 5.64 -4.46 18.67
CA LEU A 146 5.54 -3.58 19.84
C LEU A 146 4.25 -3.84 20.65
N GLY A 147 3.14 -4.14 19.98
CA GLY A 147 1.85 -4.46 20.60
C GLY A 147 1.43 -5.91 20.37
N GLU A 148 0.33 -6.30 21.03
CA GLU A 148 -0.24 -7.64 20.87
C GLU A 148 -0.85 -7.84 19.48
N ARG A 149 -0.79 -9.07 18.95
CA ARG A 149 -1.44 -9.41 17.67
C ARG A 149 -2.95 -9.47 17.84
N TYR A 150 -3.68 -9.09 16.80
CA TYR A 150 -5.11 -9.34 16.75
C TYR A 150 -5.34 -10.84 16.60
N ASN A 151 -6.19 -11.41 17.45
CA ASN A 151 -6.45 -12.85 17.44
C ASN A 151 -6.91 -13.30 16.04
N ILE A 152 -6.18 -14.26 15.46
CA ILE A 152 -6.39 -14.75 14.10
C ILE A 152 -7.75 -15.40 13.88
N THR A 153 -8.43 -15.85 14.95
CA THR A 153 -9.78 -16.42 14.91
C THR A 153 -10.88 -15.37 14.85
N LYS A 154 -10.59 -14.11 15.19
CA LYS A 154 -11.56 -13.01 15.11
C LYS A 154 -11.74 -12.61 13.64
N PRO A 155 -12.99 -12.42 13.17
CA PRO A 155 -13.25 -12.00 11.80
C PRO A 155 -12.57 -10.68 11.45
N LEU A 156 -11.94 -10.64 10.29
CA LEU A 156 -11.39 -9.42 9.68
C LEU A 156 -12.07 -9.19 8.33
N ILE A 157 -12.74 -8.06 8.20
CA ILE A 157 -13.29 -7.56 6.93
C ILE A 157 -12.46 -6.37 6.49
N ILE A 158 -12.06 -6.33 5.22
CA ILE A 158 -11.43 -5.16 4.62
C ILE A 158 -12.42 -4.52 3.65
N LEU A 159 -12.66 -3.22 3.81
CA LEU A 159 -13.51 -2.47 2.89
C LEU A 159 -12.69 -1.81 1.79
N THR A 160 -13.10 -2.00 0.54
CA THR A 160 -12.44 -1.42 -0.64
C THR A 160 -13.41 -0.60 -1.49
N SER A 161 -12.87 0.38 -2.22
CA SER A 161 -13.60 1.12 -3.25
C SER A 161 -12.73 1.24 -4.51
N LYS A 162 -13.31 1.76 -5.59
CA LYS A 162 -12.54 2.14 -6.79
C LYS A 162 -11.45 3.19 -6.55
N ASN A 163 -11.45 3.85 -5.38
CA ASN A 163 -10.43 4.81 -4.97
C ASN A 163 -9.30 4.19 -4.14
N THR A 164 -9.49 2.97 -3.62
CA THR A 164 -8.44 2.22 -2.94
C THR A 164 -7.32 1.97 -3.95
N LYS A 165 -6.11 2.48 -3.69
CA LYS A 165 -5.02 2.48 -4.67
C LYS A 165 -3.65 2.31 -4.03
N GLY A 166 -2.77 1.59 -4.73
CA GLY A 166 -1.36 1.44 -4.38
C GLY A 166 -1.16 0.43 -3.25
N ILE A 167 -0.36 0.79 -2.26
CA ILE A 167 0.02 -0.10 -1.14
C ILE A 167 -1.19 -0.66 -0.39
N ALA A 168 -2.31 0.06 -0.33
CA ALA A 168 -3.54 -0.44 0.27
C ALA A 168 -4.17 -1.61 -0.51
N GLU A 169 -4.02 -1.64 -1.84
CA GLU A 169 -4.44 -2.77 -2.68
C GLU A 169 -3.61 -4.00 -2.35
N ASP A 170 -2.29 -3.83 -2.19
CA ASP A 170 -1.37 -4.91 -1.83
C ASP A 170 -1.68 -5.52 -0.45
N VAL A 171 -1.94 -4.68 0.56
CA VAL A 171 -2.38 -5.13 1.88
C VAL A 171 -3.66 -5.97 1.79
N ALA A 172 -4.68 -5.48 1.06
CA ALA A 172 -5.93 -6.20 0.88
C ALA A 172 -5.72 -7.52 0.12
N TYR A 173 -4.95 -7.49 -0.96
CA TYR A 173 -4.64 -8.65 -1.80
C TYR A 173 -3.86 -9.71 -1.03
N CYS A 174 -2.83 -9.35 -0.28
CA CYS A 174 -2.06 -10.29 0.55
C CYS A 174 -2.93 -10.91 1.65
N LEU A 175 -3.71 -10.11 2.39
CA LEU A 175 -4.56 -10.65 3.47
C LEU A 175 -5.73 -11.49 2.94
N GLN A 176 -6.23 -11.20 1.74
CA GLN A 176 -7.21 -12.05 1.05
C GLN A 176 -6.61 -13.40 0.68
N ASN A 177 -5.43 -13.40 0.03
CA ASN A 177 -4.76 -14.63 -0.42
C ASN A 177 -4.21 -15.47 0.74
N LEU A 178 -3.95 -14.85 1.90
CA LEU A 178 -3.65 -15.56 3.15
C LEU A 178 -4.90 -16.16 3.82
N GLU A 179 -6.08 -16.04 3.20
CA GLU A 179 -7.38 -16.43 3.77
C GLU A 179 -7.67 -15.78 5.13
N ARG A 180 -7.02 -14.63 5.40
CA ARG A 180 -7.10 -13.96 6.69
C ARG A 180 -8.21 -12.91 6.73
N ALA A 181 -8.48 -12.26 5.61
CA ALA A 181 -9.48 -11.20 5.50
C ALA A 181 -10.51 -11.50 4.42
N THR A 182 -11.77 -11.15 4.69
CA THR A 182 -12.81 -11.06 3.66
C THR A 182 -12.84 -9.66 3.07
N ILE A 183 -12.74 -9.54 1.75
CA ILE A 183 -12.82 -8.25 1.06
C ILE A 183 -14.27 -7.93 0.73
N VAL A 184 -14.74 -6.73 1.08
CA VAL A 184 -16.11 -6.27 0.83
C VAL A 184 -16.09 -4.87 0.22
N GLY A 185 -16.71 -4.72 -0.94
CA GLY A 185 -16.84 -3.42 -1.60
C GLY A 185 -16.66 -3.51 -3.11
N GLU A 186 -16.09 -2.47 -3.68
CA GLU A 186 -15.80 -2.42 -5.12
C GLU A 186 -14.42 -2.99 -5.41
N LYS A 187 -14.21 -3.35 -6.69
CA LYS A 187 -12.88 -3.59 -7.23
C LYS A 187 -12.02 -2.33 -7.06
N THR A 188 -10.76 -2.51 -6.67
CA THR A 188 -9.83 -1.40 -6.42
C THR A 188 -9.36 -0.75 -7.72
N ALA A 189 -8.54 0.30 -7.61
CA ALA A 189 -8.17 1.14 -8.75
C ALA A 189 -7.26 0.45 -9.78
N GLY A 190 -6.53 -0.60 -9.41
CA GLY A 190 -5.54 -1.26 -10.25
C GLY A 190 -4.30 -0.39 -10.46
N GLY A 191 -3.63 -0.03 -9.36
CA GLY A 191 -2.43 0.80 -9.39
C GLY A 191 -1.18 0.10 -9.93
N SER A 192 -0.02 0.61 -9.55
CA SER A 192 1.28 0.02 -9.86
C SER A 192 2.24 0.30 -8.72
N VAL A 193 3.15 -0.64 -8.44
CA VAL A 193 4.14 -0.46 -7.37
C VAL A 193 5.03 0.74 -7.66
N LYS A 194 5.50 0.85 -8.91
CA LYS A 194 6.35 1.96 -9.36
C LYS A 194 6.24 2.19 -10.86
N VAL A 195 6.03 3.45 -11.23
CA VAL A 195 6.04 3.93 -12.62
C VAL A 195 6.97 5.12 -12.69
N ASP A 196 8.00 5.02 -13.53
CA ASP A 196 8.97 6.10 -13.73
C ASP A 196 8.68 6.83 -15.04
N LYS A 197 8.84 8.16 -15.02
CA LYS A 197 8.85 9.00 -16.22
C LYS A 197 10.30 9.40 -16.53
N ILE A 198 10.84 8.87 -17.61
CA ILE A 198 12.26 8.97 -17.98
C ILE A 198 12.40 9.90 -19.19
N LYS A 199 13.27 10.91 -19.11
CA LYS A 199 13.56 11.84 -20.22
C LYS A 199 14.44 11.17 -21.29
N VAL A 200 14.17 11.42 -22.57
CA VAL A 200 14.93 10.87 -23.69
C VAL A 200 16.05 11.84 -24.09
N GLY A 201 17.26 11.61 -23.56
CA GLY A 201 18.44 12.44 -23.83
C GLY A 201 18.16 13.92 -23.58
N ASP A 202 18.64 14.78 -24.49
CA ASP A 202 18.43 16.23 -24.44
C ASP A 202 17.13 16.69 -25.13
N THR A 203 16.22 15.76 -25.47
CA THR A 203 14.95 16.08 -26.14
C THR A 203 13.85 16.37 -25.14
N ASP A 204 12.73 16.92 -25.61
CA ASP A 204 11.52 17.10 -24.81
C ASP A 204 10.60 15.87 -24.81
N PHE A 205 11.09 14.71 -25.25
CA PHE A 205 10.35 13.45 -25.18
C PHE A 205 10.60 12.73 -23.85
N TYR A 206 9.56 12.06 -23.35
CA TYR A 206 9.60 11.24 -22.15
C TYR A 206 8.99 9.86 -22.42
N VAL A 207 9.48 8.85 -21.70
CA VAL A 207 8.92 7.51 -21.64
C VAL A 207 8.41 7.27 -20.22
N THR A 208 7.12 7.03 -20.08
CA THR A 208 6.50 6.58 -18.83
C THR A 208 6.39 5.06 -18.88
N VAL A 209 6.97 4.38 -17.90
CA VAL A 209 7.08 2.91 -17.90
C VAL A 209 6.98 2.35 -16.48
N PRO A 210 6.24 1.25 -16.25
CA PRO A 210 6.31 0.53 -14.98
C PRO A 210 7.71 -0.09 -14.83
N THR A 211 8.41 0.29 -13.76
CA THR A 211 9.80 -0.13 -13.50
C THR A 211 9.93 -1.12 -12.37
N ALA A 212 8.89 -1.26 -11.54
CA ALA A 212 8.80 -2.32 -10.55
C ALA A 212 7.43 -2.99 -10.60
N LYS A 213 7.37 -4.24 -10.12
CA LYS A 213 6.13 -5.00 -9.96
C LYS A 213 6.15 -5.84 -8.68
N SER A 214 4.96 -6.03 -8.12
CA SER A 214 4.66 -7.01 -7.09
C SER A 214 4.54 -8.42 -7.70
N ILE A 215 4.91 -9.43 -6.92
CA ILE A 215 4.83 -10.85 -7.26
C ILE A 215 4.43 -11.57 -5.98
N ASN A 216 3.12 -11.72 -5.81
CA ASN A 216 2.57 -12.35 -4.63
C ASN A 216 2.98 -13.83 -4.58
N PRO A 217 3.55 -14.31 -3.46
CA PRO A 217 4.14 -15.65 -3.38
C PRO A 217 3.13 -16.78 -3.41
N ILE A 218 1.84 -16.49 -3.14
CA ILE A 218 0.76 -17.49 -3.15
C ILE A 218 0.19 -17.65 -4.56
N THR A 219 -0.10 -16.54 -5.23
CA THR A 219 -0.76 -16.54 -6.55
C THR A 219 0.21 -16.52 -7.73
N GLY A 220 1.47 -16.12 -7.51
CA GLY A 220 2.42 -15.81 -8.59
C GLY A 220 2.02 -14.60 -9.44
N SER A 221 0.98 -13.86 -9.03
CA SER A 221 0.37 -12.74 -9.75
C SER A 221 0.50 -11.44 -8.94
N THR A 222 -0.22 -10.39 -9.34
CA THR A 222 -0.19 -9.05 -8.74
C THR A 222 -1.59 -8.45 -8.63
N TRP A 223 -1.77 -7.53 -7.68
CA TRP A 223 -2.93 -6.64 -7.55
C TRP A 223 -2.93 -5.53 -8.61
N GLU A 224 -1.77 -5.23 -9.19
CA GLU A 224 -1.57 -4.11 -10.10
C GLU A 224 -2.42 -4.22 -11.37
N VAL A 225 -2.72 -3.06 -11.98
CA VAL A 225 -3.48 -2.89 -13.23
C VAL A 225 -4.95 -3.27 -13.12
N THR A 226 -5.27 -4.44 -12.57
CA THR A 226 -6.65 -4.91 -12.51
C THR A 226 -7.36 -4.45 -11.25
N GLY A 227 -6.63 -4.34 -10.14
CA GLY A 227 -7.24 -4.32 -8.80
C GLY A 227 -7.70 -5.71 -8.38
#